data_AF-A0A4S5E021-F1
#
_entry.id   AF-A0A4S5E021-F1
#
_cell.length_a   1.000
_cell.length_b   1.000
_cell.length_c   1.000
_cell.angle_alpha   90.00
_cell.angle_beta   90.00
_cell.angle_gamma   90.00
#
_symmetry.space_group_name_H-M   'P 1'
#
loop_
_entity.id
_entity.type
_entity.pdbx_description
1 polymer ?
#
loop_
_entity_poly.entity_id
_entity_poly.type
_entity_poly.pdbx_seq_one_letter_code
_entity_poly.pdbx_strand_id
1 'polypeptide(L)'
;MMGTAKVEGLVVRIGGQSRTETLQALYDAGVQLNAHAETLLAHPAFDAPVGRMLQIVERTVGQLGFEHGGVQSHVFAAARNQGLDLCPLVTGPYLRLANMGQANAPDSVLSAGRGPTGAIHIASEPVSEDVEYPKGFYLRIVDGQPWLRGYRCDDTYVWAPRQRLAFLLPENEQGPAA
;
A
#
# COMPACT_ATOMS: atom_id res chain seq x y z
N MET A 1 -12.69 0.63 -31.55
CA MET A 1 -11.57 1.47 -31.10
C MET A 1 -11.77 1.76 -29.62
N MET A 2 -11.27 0.88 -28.74
CA MET A 2 -11.23 1.17 -27.30
C MET A 2 -9.91 1.85 -27.02
N GLY A 3 -9.97 3.16 -26.72
CA GLY A 3 -8.82 3.89 -26.23
C GLY A 3 -8.30 3.18 -25.00
N THR A 4 -7.04 2.78 -25.03
CA THR A 4 -6.29 2.36 -23.84
C THR A 4 -6.26 3.55 -22.91
N ALA A 5 -7.20 3.61 -21.96
CA ALA A 5 -7.09 4.50 -20.82
C ALA A 5 -5.75 4.16 -20.18
N LYS A 6 -4.80 5.10 -20.28
CA LYS A 6 -3.49 4.97 -19.66
C LYS A 6 -3.77 4.70 -18.18
N VAL A 7 -3.41 3.52 -17.70
CA VAL A 7 -3.54 3.22 -16.27
C VAL A 7 -2.57 4.18 -15.58
N GLU A 8 -3.11 5.27 -15.02
CA GLU A 8 -2.31 6.22 -14.25
C GLU A 8 -1.72 5.47 -13.06
N GLY A 9 -0.40 5.34 -13.08
CA GLY A 9 0.39 4.68 -12.05
C GLY A 9 1.58 5.55 -11.68
N LEU A 10 1.97 5.49 -10.42
CA LEU A 10 3.14 6.16 -9.89
C LEU A 10 4.34 5.22 -9.98
N VAL A 11 5.40 5.66 -10.65
CA VAL A 11 6.66 4.91 -10.66
C VAL A 11 7.44 5.24 -9.39
N VAL A 12 7.74 4.22 -8.58
CA VAL A 12 8.41 4.37 -7.28
C VAL A 12 9.67 3.53 -7.26
N ARG A 13 10.79 4.15 -6.89
CA ARG A 13 12.01 3.40 -6.55
C ARG A 13 11.87 2.86 -5.13
N ILE A 14 11.94 1.54 -4.98
CA ILE A 14 11.96 0.86 -3.68
C ILE A 14 13.34 0.27 -3.41
N GLY A 15 13.66 0.06 -2.13
CA GLY A 15 14.91 -0.57 -1.70
C GLY A 15 16.16 0.26 -2.01
N GLY A 16 17.33 -0.39 -1.93
CA GLY A 16 18.64 0.22 -2.16
C GLY A 16 19.13 1.12 -1.02
N GLN A 17 18.36 1.24 0.07
CA GLN A 17 18.73 1.90 1.31
C GLN A 17 18.56 0.91 2.46
N SER A 18 19.40 1.02 3.47
CA SER A 18 19.25 0.31 4.74
C SER A 18 17.98 0.72 5.48
N ARG A 19 17.58 -0.09 6.47
CA ARG A 19 16.49 0.26 7.40
C ARG A 19 16.70 1.64 8.03
N THR A 20 17.91 1.92 8.52
CA THR A 20 18.24 3.18 9.20
C THR A 20 18.12 4.38 8.26
N GLU A 21 18.64 4.28 7.04
CA GLU A 21 18.51 5.35 6.03
C GLU A 21 17.05 5.58 5.64
N THR A 22 16.27 4.50 5.50
CA THR A 22 14.83 4.60 5.20
C THR A 22 14.07 5.30 6.34
N LEU A 23 14.37 4.97 7.60
CA LEU A 23 13.77 5.62 8.77
C LEU A 23 14.17 7.10 8.86
N GLN A 24 15.45 7.41 8.59
CA GLN A 24 15.94 8.78 8.59
C GLN A 24 15.24 9.61 7.50
N ALA A 25 15.10 9.06 6.29
CA ALA A 25 14.39 9.74 5.20
C ALA A 25 12.91 10.04 5.54
N LEU A 26 12.22 9.11 6.21
CA LEU A 26 10.86 9.33 6.70
C LEU A 26 10.82 10.47 7.74
N TYR A 27 11.74 10.45 8.69
CA TYR A 27 11.86 11.48 9.73
C TYR A 27 12.15 12.86 9.13
N ASP A 28 13.13 12.95 8.23
CA ASP A 28 13.51 14.21 7.58
C ASP A 28 12.39 14.78 6.71
N ALA A 29 11.57 13.92 6.11
CA ALA A 29 10.36 14.29 5.38
C ALA A 29 9.17 14.65 6.30
N GLY A 30 9.35 14.58 7.62
CA GLY A 30 8.33 14.87 8.61
C GLY A 30 7.22 13.81 8.70
N VAL A 31 7.44 12.59 8.21
CA VAL A 31 6.44 11.51 8.25
C VAL A 31 6.30 10.96 9.66
N GLN A 32 5.05 10.87 10.13
CA GLN A 32 4.72 10.25 11.42
C GLN A 32 4.42 8.76 11.28
N LEU A 33 4.83 7.99 12.29
CA LEU A 33 4.65 6.54 12.37
C LEU A 33 3.76 6.17 13.56
N ASN A 34 3.05 5.05 13.46
CA ASN A 34 2.45 4.41 14.64
C ASN A 34 3.25 3.15 15.03
N ALA A 35 2.99 2.62 16.23
CA ALA A 35 3.66 1.42 16.74
C ALA A 35 3.59 0.22 15.77
N HIS A 36 2.51 0.08 15.00
CA HIS A 36 2.38 -0.98 14.00
C HIS A 36 3.29 -0.77 12.80
N ALA A 37 3.46 0.47 12.34
CA ALA A 37 4.41 0.78 11.28
C ALA A 37 5.85 0.48 11.74
N GLU A 38 6.19 0.87 12.98
CA GLU A 38 7.50 0.59 13.58
C GLU A 38 7.76 -0.92 13.68
N THR A 39 6.77 -1.70 14.10
CA THR A 39 6.85 -3.17 14.15
C THR A 39 7.12 -3.77 12.76
N LEU A 40 6.42 -3.30 11.73
CA LEU A 40 6.65 -3.76 10.35
C LEU A 40 8.02 -3.33 9.82
N LEU A 41 8.47 -2.12 10.14
CA LEU A 41 9.80 -1.60 9.73
C LEU A 41 10.95 -2.39 10.36
N ALA A 42 10.73 -2.99 11.53
CA ALA A 42 11.69 -3.90 12.17
C ALA A 42 11.78 -5.28 11.48
N HIS A 43 10.90 -5.59 10.52
CA HIS A 43 10.92 -6.87 9.80
C HIS A 43 12.23 -7.05 9.00
N PRO A 44 12.78 -8.27 8.88
CA PRO A 44 14.03 -8.53 8.14
C PRO A 44 14.01 -8.14 6.65
N ALA A 45 12.82 -8.01 6.05
CA ALA A 45 12.66 -7.49 4.69
C ALA A 45 13.30 -6.10 4.47
N PHE A 46 13.53 -5.34 5.55
CA PHE A 46 14.16 -4.02 5.51
C PHE A 46 15.68 -4.02 5.77
N ASP A 47 16.32 -5.17 6.03
CA ASP A 47 17.77 -5.20 6.33
C ASP A 47 18.62 -4.89 5.09
N ALA A 48 18.28 -5.48 3.94
CA ALA A 48 18.99 -5.26 2.68
C ALA A 48 18.04 -5.36 1.47
N PRO A 49 17.03 -4.47 1.36
CA PRO A 49 16.09 -4.52 0.27
C PRO A 49 16.78 -4.19 -1.06
N VAL A 50 16.64 -5.06 -2.06
CA VAL A 50 17.18 -4.83 -3.40
C VAL A 50 16.49 -3.64 -4.05
N GLY A 51 17.29 -2.70 -4.55
CA GLY A 51 16.80 -1.51 -5.26
C GLY A 51 16.13 -1.86 -6.58
N ARG A 52 14.89 -1.42 -6.81
CA ARG A 52 14.20 -1.57 -8.11
C ARG A 52 13.11 -0.53 -8.32
N MET A 53 12.76 -0.30 -9.57
CA MET A 53 11.63 0.55 -9.95
C MET A 53 10.36 -0.30 -9.99
N LEU A 54 9.27 0.19 -9.42
CA LEU A 54 7.96 -0.44 -9.47
C LEU A 54 6.92 0.54 -10.03
N GLN A 55 6.02 0.04 -10.87
CA GLN A 55 4.84 0.79 -11.28
C GLN A 55 3.69 0.49 -10.31
N ILE A 56 3.34 1.47 -9.48
CA ILE A 56 2.28 1.35 -8.49
C ILE A 56 0.99 1.92 -9.06
N VAL A 57 -0.10 1.14 -9.00
CA VAL A 57 -1.43 1.57 -9.43
C VAL A 57 -2.41 1.48 -8.28
N GLU A 58 -3.36 2.40 -8.23
CA GLU A 58 -4.38 2.39 -7.20
C GLU A 58 -5.69 1.81 -7.72
N ARG A 59 -6.33 0.97 -6.91
CA ARG A 59 -7.68 0.48 -7.14
C ARG A 59 -8.50 0.57 -5.87
N THR A 60 -9.77 0.91 -6.03
CA THR A 60 -10.75 0.73 -4.98
C THR A 60 -11.21 -0.72 -4.93
N VAL A 61 -11.66 -1.19 -3.77
CA VAL A 61 -12.26 -2.52 -3.60
C VAL A 61 -13.43 -2.74 -4.57
N GLY A 62 -14.25 -1.71 -4.81
CA GLY A 62 -15.34 -1.76 -5.79
C GLY A 62 -14.84 -1.96 -7.23
N GLN A 63 -13.75 -1.29 -7.62
CA GLN A 63 -13.14 -1.51 -8.95
C GLN A 63 -12.59 -2.93 -9.13
N LEU A 64 -12.30 -3.64 -8.04
CA LEU A 64 -11.89 -5.04 -8.07
C LEU A 64 -13.08 -6.02 -8.15
N GLY A 65 -14.31 -5.51 -8.26
CA GLY A 65 -15.53 -6.29 -8.39
C GLY A 65 -16.33 -6.46 -7.09
N PHE A 66 -15.93 -5.79 -6.00
CA PHE A 66 -16.59 -5.92 -4.69
C PHE A 66 -17.42 -4.67 -4.35
N GLU A 67 -18.58 -4.53 -5.01
CA GLU A 67 -19.50 -3.38 -4.83
C GLU A 67 -20.04 -3.22 -3.40
N HIS A 68 -20.04 -4.30 -2.62
CA HIS A 68 -20.46 -4.31 -1.20
C HIS A 68 -19.31 -4.50 -0.22
N GLY A 69 -18.07 -4.54 -0.71
CA GLY A 69 -16.88 -4.80 0.07
C GLY A 69 -16.47 -6.27 0.03
N GLY A 70 -15.27 -6.56 0.54
CA GLY A 70 -14.71 -7.91 0.50
C GLY A 70 -13.62 -8.12 1.54
N VAL A 71 -13.42 -9.37 1.93
CA VAL A 71 -12.29 -9.76 2.80
C VAL A 71 -10.99 -9.72 2.02
N GLN A 72 -9.88 -9.50 2.73
CA GLN A 72 -8.56 -9.25 2.13
C GLN A 72 -8.14 -10.32 1.12
N SER A 73 -8.32 -11.60 1.45
CA SER A 73 -7.94 -12.74 0.60
C SER A 73 -8.65 -12.70 -0.76
N HIS A 74 -9.96 -12.44 -0.77
CA HIS A 74 -10.76 -12.35 -1.99
C HIS A 74 -10.40 -11.11 -2.81
N VAL A 75 -10.18 -9.96 -2.15
CA VAL A 75 -9.75 -8.72 -2.81
C VAL A 75 -8.40 -8.91 -3.50
N PHE A 76 -7.44 -9.56 -2.83
CA PHE A 76 -6.11 -9.82 -3.38
C PHE A 76 -6.16 -10.84 -4.53
N ALA A 77 -6.97 -11.89 -4.40
CA ALA A 77 -7.16 -12.87 -5.47
C ALA A 77 -7.79 -12.23 -6.73
N ALA A 78 -8.80 -11.36 -6.55
CA ALA A 78 -9.42 -10.65 -7.67
C ALA A 78 -8.43 -9.68 -8.35
N ALA A 79 -7.60 -8.98 -7.59
CA ALA A 79 -6.56 -8.12 -8.15
C ALA A 79 -5.59 -8.91 -9.04
N ARG A 80 -5.12 -10.07 -8.57
CA ARG A 80 -4.29 -11.00 -9.36
C ARG A 80 -4.99 -11.48 -10.63
N ASN A 81 -6.26 -11.84 -10.54
CA ASN A 81 -7.05 -12.22 -11.72
C ASN A 81 -7.25 -11.08 -12.73
N GLN A 82 -7.05 -9.82 -12.31
CA GLN A 82 -7.06 -8.64 -13.16
C GLN A 82 -5.66 -8.21 -13.63
N GLY A 83 -4.63 -9.04 -13.40
CA GLY A 83 -3.25 -8.77 -13.82
C GLY A 83 -2.50 -7.79 -12.91
N LEU A 84 -2.93 -7.63 -11.66
CA LEU A 84 -2.24 -6.83 -10.65
C LEU A 84 -1.53 -7.74 -9.65
N ASP A 85 -0.32 -7.37 -9.25
CA ASP A 85 0.43 -8.06 -8.23
C ASP A 85 0.39 -7.35 -6.88
N LEU A 86 0.70 -8.12 -5.84
CA LEU A 86 0.90 -7.56 -4.51
C LEU A 86 2.26 -6.88 -4.42
N CYS A 87 2.28 -5.75 -3.73
CA CYS A 87 3.48 -5.01 -3.45
C CYS A 87 4.37 -5.76 -2.44
N PRO A 88 5.70 -5.74 -2.59
CA PRO A 88 6.61 -6.07 -1.50
C PRO A 88 6.30 -5.22 -0.26
N LEU A 89 6.45 -5.78 0.94
CA LEU A 89 6.23 -5.03 2.20
C LEU A 89 7.04 -3.72 2.25
N VAL A 90 8.25 -3.74 1.70
CA VAL A 90 9.16 -2.58 1.64
C VAL A 90 8.60 -1.41 0.84
N THR A 91 7.53 -1.59 0.06
CA THR A 91 6.92 -0.52 -0.75
C THR A 91 6.35 0.61 0.11
N GLY A 92 5.87 0.32 1.33
CA GLY A 92 5.17 1.30 2.16
C GLY A 92 5.94 2.61 2.40
N PRO A 93 7.15 2.56 3.00
CA PRO A 93 7.97 3.74 3.23
C PRO A 93 8.28 4.54 1.97
N TYR A 94 8.64 3.86 0.88
CA TYR A 94 9.07 4.49 -0.35
C TYR A 94 7.89 5.11 -1.10
N LEU A 95 6.71 4.47 -1.09
CA LEU A 95 5.49 5.06 -1.64
C LEU A 95 5.08 6.30 -0.84
N ARG A 96 5.26 6.30 0.48
CA ARG A 96 4.97 7.48 1.31
C ARG A 96 5.83 8.67 0.91
N LEU A 97 7.15 8.45 0.80
CA LEU A 97 8.12 9.47 0.39
C LEU A 97 7.86 9.95 -1.04
N ALA A 98 7.43 9.07 -1.95
CA ALA A 98 7.11 9.42 -3.34
C ALA A 98 5.76 10.16 -3.48
N ASN A 99 4.81 9.95 -2.57
CA ASN A 99 3.45 10.48 -2.66
C ASN A 99 3.16 11.55 -1.58
N MET A 100 4.09 12.45 -1.27
CA MET A 100 3.88 13.45 -0.20
C MET A 100 2.73 14.43 -0.48
N GLY A 101 2.30 14.57 -1.74
CA GLY A 101 1.17 15.42 -2.16
C GLY A 101 -0.21 14.77 -2.07
N GLN A 102 -0.35 13.61 -1.41
CA GLN A 102 -1.65 12.96 -1.19
C GLN A 102 -2.66 13.96 -0.59
N ALA A 103 -3.91 13.94 -1.06
CA ALA A 103 -4.94 14.82 -0.50
C ALA A 103 -5.14 14.56 1.01
N ASN A 104 -5.38 15.64 1.76
CA ASN A 104 -5.70 15.54 3.18
C ASN A 104 -6.98 14.70 3.38
N ALA A 105 -6.98 13.86 4.41
CA ALA A 105 -8.19 13.13 4.76
C ALA A 105 -9.29 14.13 5.17
N PRO A 106 -10.55 13.87 4.78
CA PRO A 106 -11.67 14.75 5.11
C PRO A 106 -12.08 14.66 6.59
N ASP A 107 -11.58 13.64 7.29
CA ASP A 107 -11.77 13.45 8.71
C ASP A 107 -10.43 13.08 9.38
N SER A 108 -10.33 13.39 10.68
CA SER A 108 -9.22 12.98 11.54
C SER A 108 -9.53 11.70 12.31
N VAL A 109 -10.65 11.01 12.00
CA VAL A 109 -11.07 9.79 12.71
C VAL A 109 -10.16 8.65 12.30
N LEU A 110 -9.37 8.14 13.26
CA LEU A 110 -8.28 7.22 12.98
C LEU A 110 -8.72 5.78 12.71
N SER A 111 -9.84 5.33 13.30
CA SER A 111 -10.52 4.06 13.00
C SER A 111 -11.74 3.94 13.92
N ALA A 112 -12.96 4.00 13.37
CA ALA A 112 -14.20 3.72 14.10
C ALA A 112 -14.83 2.41 13.62
N GLY A 113 -14.01 1.35 13.51
CA GLY A 113 -14.42 0.07 12.90
C GLY A 113 -14.60 0.12 11.38
N ARG A 114 -14.10 1.18 10.73
CA ARG A 114 -14.10 1.37 9.28
C ARG A 114 -12.70 1.74 8.81
N GLY A 115 -12.36 1.37 7.58
CA GLY A 115 -11.12 1.79 6.95
C GLY A 115 -11.00 3.32 6.96
N PRO A 116 -9.82 3.86 7.31
CA PRO A 116 -9.65 5.31 7.45
C PRO A 116 -9.90 6.03 6.12
N THR A 117 -10.71 7.09 6.13
CA THR A 117 -11.02 7.85 4.91
C THR A 117 -9.78 8.53 4.36
N GLY A 118 -9.65 8.54 3.03
CA GLY A 118 -8.49 9.13 2.35
C GLY A 118 -7.20 8.29 2.45
N ALA A 119 -7.24 7.14 3.13
CA ALA A 119 -6.09 6.25 3.21
C ALA A 119 -5.89 5.43 1.93
N ILE A 120 -4.63 5.17 1.62
CA ILE A 120 -4.20 4.25 0.56
C ILE A 120 -3.46 3.11 1.25
N HIS A 121 -4.02 1.90 1.22
CA HIS A 121 -3.38 0.73 1.81
C HIS A 121 -2.41 0.11 0.82
N ILE A 122 -1.28 -0.37 1.30
CA ILE A 122 -0.37 -1.18 0.48
C ILE A 122 -0.93 -2.59 0.43
N ALA A 123 -1.26 -3.07 -0.77
CA ALA A 123 -1.64 -4.46 -0.95
C ALA A 123 -0.38 -5.34 -0.91
N SER A 124 0.08 -5.69 0.29
CA SER A 124 1.20 -6.61 0.51
C SER A 124 0.71 -7.88 1.19
N GLU A 125 1.41 -8.99 0.97
CA GLU A 125 1.14 -10.21 1.74
C GLU A 125 1.40 -9.97 3.23
N PRO A 126 0.53 -10.47 4.13
CA PRO A 126 0.81 -10.51 5.55
C PRO A 126 2.11 -11.28 5.82
N VAL A 127 2.97 -10.71 6.66
CA VAL A 127 4.24 -11.36 7.05
C VAL A 127 4.10 -12.27 8.28
N SER A 128 2.92 -12.34 8.86
CA SER A 128 2.60 -13.22 9.99
C SER A 128 1.12 -13.60 10.00
N GLU A 129 0.84 -14.85 10.36
CA GLU A 129 -0.52 -15.36 10.58
C GLU A 129 -1.12 -14.83 11.88
N ASP A 130 -0.30 -14.47 12.87
CA ASP A 130 -0.74 -13.91 14.16
C ASP A 130 -1.62 -12.67 13.94
N VAL A 131 -2.87 -12.73 14.41
CA VAL A 131 -3.86 -11.65 14.28
C VAL A 131 -3.42 -10.37 14.98
N GLU A 132 -2.61 -10.49 16.04
CA GLU A 132 -2.06 -9.35 16.77
C GLU A 132 -0.87 -8.71 16.05
N TYR A 133 -0.30 -9.39 15.05
CA TYR A 133 0.78 -8.85 14.23
C TYR A 133 0.21 -7.97 13.10
N PRO A 134 0.78 -6.76 12.86
CA PRO A 134 0.33 -5.89 11.77
C PRO A 134 0.36 -6.56 10.40
N LYS A 135 -0.70 -6.37 9.61
CA LYS A 135 -0.89 -7.05 8.32
C LYS A 135 -0.28 -6.29 7.14
N GLY A 136 -0.07 -4.98 7.27
CA GLY A 136 0.54 -4.16 6.23
C GLY A 136 0.52 -2.68 6.56
N PHE A 137 0.94 -1.86 5.59
CA PHE A 137 0.99 -0.41 5.71
C PHE A 137 -0.19 0.29 5.03
N TYR A 138 -0.48 1.51 5.46
CA TYR A 138 -1.26 2.47 4.70
C TYR A 138 -0.71 3.89 4.86
N LEU A 139 -0.96 4.70 3.84
CA LEU A 139 -0.61 6.11 3.76
C LEU A 139 -1.84 6.95 4.04
N ARG A 140 -1.68 8.00 4.83
CA ARG A 140 -2.74 8.99 5.04
C ARG A 140 -2.12 10.35 5.36
N ILE A 141 -2.76 11.43 4.93
CA ILE A 141 -2.49 12.77 5.48
C ILE A 141 -3.66 13.13 6.38
N VAL A 142 -3.37 13.55 7.61
CA VAL A 142 -4.37 13.96 8.61
C VAL A 142 -3.96 15.33 9.12
N ASP A 143 -4.84 16.31 9.00
CA ASP A 143 -4.57 17.71 9.40
C ASP A 143 -3.26 18.26 8.80
N GLY A 144 -2.99 17.90 7.54
CA GLY A 144 -1.76 18.30 6.83
C GLY A 144 -0.52 17.50 7.20
N GLN A 145 -0.60 16.63 8.21
CA GLN A 145 0.50 15.79 8.67
C GLN A 145 0.56 14.49 7.84
N PRO A 146 1.66 14.19 7.13
CA PRO A 146 1.86 12.90 6.47
C PRO A 146 2.11 11.77 7.49
N TRP A 147 1.40 10.66 7.29
CA TRP A 147 1.54 9.45 8.08
C TRP A 147 1.85 8.24 7.19
N LEU A 148 2.70 7.36 7.73
CA LEU A 148 2.82 5.96 7.35
C LEU A 148 2.41 5.12 8.55
N ARG A 149 1.33 4.35 8.43
CA ARG A 149 0.76 3.59 9.55
C ARG A 149 0.70 2.12 9.22
N GLY A 150 0.95 1.27 10.20
CA GLY A 150 0.59 -0.14 10.14
C GLY A 150 -0.86 -0.33 10.56
N TYR A 151 -1.53 -1.34 10.00
CA TYR A 151 -2.87 -1.76 10.40
C TYR A 151 -2.88 -3.21 10.85
N ARG A 152 -3.89 -3.55 11.66
CA ARG A 152 -4.24 -4.91 12.06
C ARG A 152 -5.66 -5.19 11.60
N CYS A 153 -5.88 -6.40 11.09
CA CYS A 153 -7.18 -6.94 10.80
C CYS A 153 -7.10 -8.47 10.85
N ASP A 154 -8.22 -9.09 11.21
CA ASP A 154 -8.41 -10.53 11.03
C ASP A 154 -8.86 -10.85 9.59
N ASP A 155 -9.06 -12.13 9.33
CA ASP A 155 -9.53 -12.66 8.04
C ASP A 155 -11.02 -12.38 7.77
N THR A 156 -11.78 -11.95 8.78
CA THR A 156 -13.20 -11.59 8.68
C THR A 156 -13.43 -10.12 8.36
N TYR A 157 -12.41 -9.27 8.52
CA TYR A 157 -12.52 -7.84 8.27
C TYR A 157 -12.89 -7.54 6.82
N VAL A 158 -14.03 -6.88 6.64
CA VAL A 158 -14.56 -6.49 5.33
C VAL A 158 -14.06 -5.12 4.95
N TRP A 159 -13.30 -5.06 3.86
CA TRP A 159 -12.85 -3.81 3.28
C TRP A 159 -13.99 -3.17 2.51
N ALA A 160 -14.30 -1.92 2.81
CA ALA A 160 -15.37 -1.17 2.19
C ALA A 160 -15.08 -0.91 0.69
N PRO A 161 -16.11 -0.82 -0.18
CA PRO A 161 -15.96 -0.63 -1.62
C PRO A 161 -15.08 0.55 -2.03
N ARG A 162 -15.09 1.62 -1.22
CA ARG A 162 -14.34 2.86 -1.48
C ARG A 162 -12.92 2.85 -0.94
N GLN A 163 -12.52 1.81 -0.18
CA GLN A 163 -11.14 1.72 0.30
C GLN A 163 -10.19 1.57 -0.88
N ARG A 164 -9.12 2.37 -0.87
CA ARG A 164 -8.09 2.40 -1.90
C ARG A 164 -6.94 1.50 -1.48
N LEU A 165 -6.47 0.71 -2.44
CA LEU A 165 -5.31 -0.16 -2.31
C LEU A 165 -4.33 0.16 -3.44
N ALA A 166 -3.04 0.20 -3.09
CA ALA A 166 -1.93 0.30 -4.00
C ALA A 166 -1.42 -1.10 -4.35
N PHE A 167 -1.41 -1.41 -5.64
CA PHE A 167 -0.95 -2.67 -6.22
C PHE A 167 0.25 -2.43 -7.12
N LEU A 168 1.02 -3.49 -7.35
CA LEU A 168 2.01 -3.51 -8.40
C LEU A 168 1.31 -3.77 -9.74
N LEU A 169 1.57 -2.94 -10.73
CA LEU A 169 1.34 -3.31 -12.12
C LEU A 169 2.60 -4.03 -12.59
N PRO A 170 2.53 -5.33 -12.92
CA PRO A 170 3.66 -6.04 -13.50
C PRO A 170 4.14 -5.31 -14.75
N GLU A 171 5.45 -5.22 -14.95
CA GLU A 171 5.95 -4.86 -16.27
C GLU A 171 5.43 -5.94 -17.22
N ASN A 172 4.53 -5.57 -18.14
CA ASN A 172 4.17 -6.49 -19.22
C ASN A 172 5.50 -6.87 -19.89
N GLU A 173 5.92 -8.14 -19.78
CA GLU A 173 6.73 -8.74 -20.82
C GLU A 173 5.91 -8.61 -22.10
N GLN A 174 6.08 -7.48 -22.79
CA GLN A 174 5.82 -7.41 -24.22
C GLN A 174 6.79 -8.42 -24.80
N GLY A 175 6.35 -9.67 -24.88
CA GLY A 175 7.10 -10.73 -25.53
C GLY A 175 7.52 -10.24 -26.91
N PRO A 176 8.73 -10.59 -27.38
CA PRO A 176 9.13 -10.22 -28.72
C PRO A 176 8.08 -10.79 -29.68
N ALA A 177 7.41 -9.91 -30.40
CA ALA A 177 6.62 -10.30 -31.55
C ALA A 177 7.59 -10.96 -32.53
N ALA A 178 7.48 -12.29 -32.65
CA ALA A 178 8.08 -13.07 -33.72
C ALA A 178 7.00 -13.39 -34.75
#